data_AF-A0A941YHJ6-F1
#
_entry.id   AF-A0A941YHJ6-F1
#
_cell.length_a   1.000
_cell.length_b   1.000
_cell.length_c   1.000
_cell.angle_alpha   90.00
_cell.angle_beta   90.00
_cell.angle_gamma   90.00
#
_symmetry.space_group_name_H-M   'P 1'
#
loop_
_entity.id
_entity.type
_entity.pdbx_description
1 polymer ?
#
loop_
_entity_poly.entity_id
_entity_poly.type
_entity_poly.pdbx_seq_one_letter_code
_entity_poly.pdbx_strand_id
1 'polypeptide(L)'
;MTAFRIAPILVAGLALTSSCFAAHLSSKDASKQDIEKLIDGLVGLSSWSRGYSPFGFDNDEPDQTFPQNLTPTHADRCEQALLKLGPKAIPALLAHVTDARETKSTLISYGNSAISMVRYQPRYKWKPIVASLPDYGRRSERSSTSYTLRVGDICYSMIGNIVNRLLVPAFNHKTLVVASPVENPDLANAIRRDWSDLTEEDYRQYLIDEIYANPDDWQAQAFSLLTSYYPQDAEKVAIKLLNRPLFDDSAASDYLDIHLMASDDPSWWRSKNLDFQRRYGALAESMLPYLLTRDSDETYYEGKYLRTMFPNFNPLAAGMPPAAGPGEMSTIVTYVANLKAREIDDAVQSVFRRAIAFRNAGSVDQVQSNVDDLALACVGRMAGKGHDQEYRTYFETRIRELGTSPEVKPFESWLSRLKR
;
A
#
# COMPACT_ATOMS: atom_id res chain seq x y z
N MET A 1 -62.88 -46.86 12.19
CA MET A 1 -63.07 -46.54 10.77
C MET A 1 -62.73 -45.08 10.55
N THR A 2 -61.45 -44.80 10.29
CA THR A 2 -60.96 -43.48 9.84
C THR A 2 -59.58 -43.71 9.25
N ALA A 3 -59.50 -43.80 7.92
CA ALA A 3 -58.24 -43.96 7.19
C ALA A 3 -57.86 -42.59 6.61
N PHE A 4 -56.80 -41.99 7.14
CA PHE A 4 -56.20 -40.76 6.62
C PHE A 4 -55.45 -41.09 5.32
N ARG A 5 -55.85 -40.47 4.21
CA ARG A 5 -55.09 -40.46 2.95
C ARG A 5 -54.07 -39.32 2.99
N ILE A 6 -52.79 -39.67 2.91
CA ILE A 6 -51.70 -38.70 2.67
C ILE A 6 -51.44 -38.69 1.17
N ALA A 7 -51.60 -37.53 0.53
CA ALA A 7 -51.20 -37.29 -0.85
C ALA A 7 -49.70 -36.93 -0.92
N PRO A 8 -48.97 -37.36 -1.96
CA PRO A 8 -47.58 -36.94 -2.13
C PRO A 8 -47.53 -35.53 -2.74
N ILE A 9 -46.85 -34.62 -2.04
CA ILE A 9 -46.47 -33.30 -2.58
C ILE A 9 -45.28 -33.51 -3.51
N LEU A 10 -45.49 -33.23 -4.79
CA LEU A 10 -44.45 -33.20 -5.82
C LEU A 10 -43.61 -31.92 -5.60
N VAL A 11 -42.37 -32.08 -5.11
CA VAL A 11 -41.40 -30.99 -5.03
C VAL A 11 -40.71 -30.88 -6.39
N ALA A 12 -41.12 -29.89 -7.18
CA ALA A 12 -40.43 -29.53 -8.42
C ALA A 12 -39.10 -28.85 -8.08
N GLY A 13 -37.99 -29.46 -8.48
CA GLY A 13 -36.64 -28.95 -8.30
C GLY A 13 -36.36 -27.75 -9.20
N LEU A 14 -36.17 -26.58 -8.59
CA LEU A 14 -35.49 -25.45 -9.20
C LEU A 14 -34.00 -25.58 -8.89
N ALA A 15 -33.24 -26.16 -9.84
CA ALA A 15 -31.78 -26.19 -9.78
C ALA A 15 -31.24 -24.79 -10.11
N LEU A 16 -30.96 -23.99 -9.08
CA LEU A 16 -30.14 -22.77 -9.17
C LEU A 16 -28.67 -23.19 -9.31
N THR A 17 -28.18 -23.34 -10.54
CA THR A 17 -26.80 -23.74 -10.85
C THR A 17 -25.79 -22.58 -10.80
N SER A 18 -25.87 -21.69 -9.80
CA SER A 18 -25.10 -20.42 -9.81
C SER A 18 -24.18 -20.17 -8.61
N SER A 19 -23.57 -21.19 -7.97
CA SER A 19 -22.76 -20.93 -6.76
C SER A 19 -21.36 -21.54 -6.62
N CYS A 20 -20.79 -22.26 -7.58
CA CYS A 20 -19.49 -22.95 -7.34
C CYS A 20 -18.27 -22.46 -8.15
N PHE A 21 -18.37 -21.49 -9.06
CA PHE A 21 -17.25 -21.22 -9.98
C PHE A 21 -16.07 -20.43 -9.38
N ALA A 22 -16.27 -19.58 -8.37
CA ALA A 22 -15.20 -18.70 -7.89
C ALA A 22 -14.16 -19.39 -6.98
N ALA A 23 -14.46 -20.55 -6.41
CA ALA A 23 -13.61 -21.18 -5.38
C ALA A 23 -12.57 -22.17 -5.92
N HIS A 24 -12.51 -22.41 -7.24
CA HIS A 24 -11.66 -23.46 -7.82
C HIS A 24 -10.70 -23.02 -8.93
N LEU A 25 -10.62 -21.71 -9.22
CA LEU A 25 -9.59 -21.21 -10.13
C LEU A 25 -8.25 -21.14 -9.39
N SER A 26 -7.48 -22.22 -9.50
CA SER A 26 -6.05 -22.21 -9.18
C SER A 26 -5.37 -21.15 -10.06
N SER A 27 -4.56 -20.27 -9.46
CA SER A 27 -3.86 -19.19 -10.16
C SER A 27 -2.91 -19.66 -11.26
N LYS A 28 -2.61 -20.98 -11.32
CA LYS A 28 -1.71 -21.55 -12.32
C LYS A 28 -2.33 -21.71 -13.70
N ASP A 29 -3.64 -21.98 -13.82
CA ASP A 29 -4.25 -22.45 -15.08
C ASP A 29 -5.54 -21.74 -15.50
N ALA A 30 -5.82 -20.55 -14.96
CA ALA A 30 -7.00 -19.80 -15.41
C ALA A 30 -6.91 -19.55 -16.92
N SER A 31 -7.82 -20.17 -17.66
CA SER A 31 -7.83 -20.02 -19.11
C SER A 31 -8.24 -18.59 -19.45
N LYS A 32 -7.85 -18.11 -20.64
CA LYS A 32 -8.36 -16.82 -21.15
C LYS A 32 -9.89 -16.76 -21.04
N GLN A 33 -10.58 -17.86 -21.33
CA GLN A 33 -12.04 -17.95 -21.26
C GLN A 33 -12.58 -17.75 -19.82
N ASP A 34 -11.84 -18.18 -18.80
CA ASP A 34 -12.26 -17.97 -17.41
C ASP A 34 -12.13 -16.51 -17.00
N ILE A 35 -11.07 -15.83 -17.45
CA ILE A 35 -10.87 -14.39 -17.21
C ILE A 35 -11.99 -13.58 -17.88
N GLU A 36 -12.35 -13.90 -19.12
CA GLU A 36 -13.45 -13.25 -19.85
C GLU A 36 -14.79 -13.41 -19.10
N LYS A 37 -15.09 -14.61 -18.58
CA LYS A 37 -16.30 -14.84 -17.77
C LYS A 37 -16.31 -14.03 -16.47
N LEU A 38 -15.15 -13.85 -15.83
CA LEU A 38 -15.03 -13.01 -14.65
C LEU A 38 -15.31 -11.54 -15.00
N ILE A 39 -14.78 -11.04 -16.12
CA ILE A 39 -15.05 -9.68 -16.61
C ILE A 39 -16.54 -9.50 -16.95
N ASP A 40 -17.17 -10.46 -17.61
CA ASP A 40 -18.60 -10.44 -17.90
C ASP A 40 -19.47 -10.36 -16.63
N GLY A 41 -19.01 -10.98 -15.55
CA GLY A 41 -19.67 -10.93 -14.25
C GLY A 41 -19.71 -9.54 -13.61
N LEU A 42 -18.87 -8.60 -14.06
CA LEU A 42 -18.75 -7.26 -13.48
C LEU A 42 -19.96 -6.35 -13.76
N VAL A 43 -20.78 -6.65 -14.77
CA VAL A 43 -22.08 -5.96 -15.00
C VAL A 43 -22.97 -6.02 -13.75
N GLY A 44 -22.83 -7.06 -12.93
CA GLY A 44 -23.59 -7.23 -11.71
C GLY A 44 -23.14 -6.36 -10.53
N LEU A 45 -22.03 -5.61 -10.65
CA LEU A 45 -21.43 -4.88 -9.54
C LEU A 45 -22.34 -3.73 -9.09
N SER A 46 -22.87 -3.81 -7.87
CA SER A 46 -23.78 -2.81 -7.28
C SER A 46 -23.07 -1.79 -6.41
N SER A 47 -21.93 -2.17 -5.85
CA SER A 47 -21.08 -1.30 -5.04
C SER A 47 -19.66 -1.42 -5.58
N TRP A 48 -19.12 -0.33 -6.08
CA TRP A 48 -17.70 -0.25 -6.32
C TRP A 48 -17.02 0.00 -4.98
N SER A 49 -16.34 -1.02 -4.45
CA SER A 49 -15.33 -0.74 -3.45
C SER A 49 -14.29 0.14 -4.14
N ARG A 50 -14.06 1.37 -3.65
CA ARG A 50 -12.82 2.07 -3.98
C ARG A 50 -11.73 1.07 -3.66
N GLY A 51 -11.15 0.46 -4.70
CA GLY A 51 -10.39 -0.78 -4.56
C GLY A 51 -9.34 -0.65 -3.46
N TYR A 52 -8.98 -1.78 -2.82
CA TYR A 52 -7.99 -1.90 -1.76
C TYR A 52 -7.06 -0.68 -1.71
N SER A 53 -7.48 0.35 -0.98
CA SER A 53 -6.72 1.58 -0.84
C SER A 53 -5.82 1.33 0.35
N PRO A 54 -4.53 1.03 0.15
CA PRO A 54 -3.58 0.88 1.26
C PRO A 54 -3.50 2.16 2.10
N PHE A 55 -3.91 3.31 1.54
CA PHE A 55 -3.87 4.63 2.22
C PHE A 55 -4.70 4.73 3.49
N GLY A 56 -5.42 3.68 3.90
CA GLY A 56 -6.12 3.71 5.18
C GLY A 56 -7.01 4.95 5.32
N PHE A 57 -7.62 5.44 4.24
CA PHE A 57 -8.69 6.43 4.37
C PHE A 57 -9.90 5.85 5.12
N ASP A 58 -9.87 4.55 5.45
CA ASP A 58 -10.76 3.86 6.40
C ASP A 58 -10.24 3.83 7.86
N ASN A 59 -9.07 4.43 8.17
CA ASN A 59 -8.61 4.62 9.55
C ASN A 59 -9.19 5.90 10.18
N ASP A 60 -9.68 6.85 9.38
CA ASP A 60 -10.69 7.78 9.85
C ASP A 60 -11.98 6.97 9.93
N GLU A 61 -12.51 6.83 11.17
CA GLU A 61 -13.66 6.02 11.57
C GLU A 61 -14.40 5.33 10.42
N PRO A 62 -14.50 3.97 10.38
CA PRO A 62 -15.27 3.28 9.36
C PRO A 62 -16.61 3.99 9.29
N ASP A 63 -16.91 4.63 8.16
CA ASP A 63 -18.14 5.40 7.99
C ASP A 63 -19.25 4.47 8.47
N GLN A 64 -19.80 4.75 9.67
CA GLN A 64 -20.53 3.77 10.51
C GLN A 64 -21.86 3.34 9.89
N THR A 65 -22.06 3.70 8.63
CA THR A 65 -23.23 3.47 7.81
C THR A 65 -23.06 2.30 6.84
N PHE A 66 -21.85 1.75 6.64
CA PHE A 66 -21.71 0.51 5.86
C PHE A 66 -22.11 -0.72 6.69
N PRO A 67 -23.16 -1.47 6.30
CA PRO A 67 -23.57 -2.65 7.04
C PRO A 67 -22.47 -3.71 6.94
N GLN A 68 -21.78 -3.99 8.05
CA GLN A 68 -20.72 -5.01 8.16
C GLN A 68 -21.22 -6.45 7.93
N ASN A 69 -22.49 -6.65 7.57
CA ASN A 69 -23.13 -7.95 7.35
C ASN A 69 -23.53 -8.21 5.89
N LEU A 70 -23.04 -7.42 4.93
CA LEU A 70 -23.31 -7.68 3.51
C LEU A 70 -22.45 -8.86 3.04
N THR A 71 -23.10 -9.98 2.74
CA THR A 71 -22.48 -11.10 2.03
C THR A 71 -21.97 -10.60 0.68
N PRO A 72 -20.70 -10.88 0.29
CA PRO A 72 -20.18 -10.48 -1.02
C PRO A 72 -21.10 -10.94 -2.14
N THR A 73 -21.40 -10.06 -3.08
CA THR A 73 -22.18 -10.35 -4.28
C THR A 73 -21.37 -11.24 -5.24
N HIS A 74 -22.01 -11.74 -6.30
CA HIS A 74 -21.29 -12.45 -7.35
C HIS A 74 -20.24 -11.56 -8.04
N ALA A 75 -20.56 -10.30 -8.26
CA ALA A 75 -19.64 -9.36 -8.91
C ALA A 75 -18.42 -9.05 -8.02
N ASP A 76 -18.61 -8.91 -6.70
CA ASP A 76 -17.48 -8.73 -5.76
C ASP A 76 -16.54 -9.93 -5.79
N ARG A 77 -17.09 -11.14 -5.94
CA ARG A 77 -16.28 -12.37 -6.11
C ARG A 77 -15.54 -12.38 -7.45
N CYS A 78 -16.13 -11.85 -8.52
CA CYS A 78 -15.46 -11.72 -9.81
C CYS A 78 -14.28 -10.76 -9.74
N GLU A 79 -14.45 -9.59 -9.12
CA GLU A 79 -13.39 -8.62 -8.89
C GLU A 79 -12.25 -9.23 -8.06
N GLN A 80 -12.56 -9.85 -6.93
CA GLN A 80 -11.56 -10.51 -6.09
C GLN A 80 -10.81 -11.63 -6.82
N ALA A 81 -11.49 -12.39 -7.67
CA ALA A 81 -10.86 -13.43 -8.49
C ALA A 81 -9.89 -12.83 -9.51
N LEU A 82 -10.26 -11.73 -10.18
CA LEU A 82 -9.39 -11.02 -11.12
C LEU A 82 -8.13 -10.46 -10.41
N LEU A 83 -8.29 -9.87 -9.22
CA LEU A 83 -7.14 -9.41 -8.42
C LEU A 83 -6.22 -10.57 -8.01
N LYS A 84 -6.76 -11.73 -7.65
CA LYS A 84 -5.95 -12.93 -7.32
C LYS A 84 -5.17 -13.46 -8.52
N LEU A 85 -5.64 -13.25 -9.75
CA LEU A 85 -4.91 -13.60 -10.97
C LEU A 85 -3.74 -12.65 -11.24
N GLY A 86 -3.79 -11.43 -10.71
CA GLY A 86 -2.71 -10.44 -10.78
C GLY A 86 -2.29 -10.12 -12.23
N PRO A 87 -0.99 -10.16 -12.55
CA PRO A 87 -0.50 -9.75 -13.87
C PRO A 87 -1.07 -10.58 -15.03
N LYS A 88 -1.50 -11.82 -14.78
CA LYS A 88 -2.14 -12.66 -15.80
C LYS A 88 -3.48 -12.11 -16.29
N ALA A 89 -4.17 -11.30 -15.49
CA ALA A 89 -5.45 -10.70 -15.87
C ALA A 89 -5.27 -9.43 -16.74
N ILE A 90 -4.11 -8.77 -16.68
CA ILE A 90 -3.87 -7.47 -17.32
C ILE A 90 -4.21 -7.48 -18.82
N PRO A 91 -3.79 -8.47 -19.64
CA PRO A 91 -4.10 -8.44 -21.07
C PRO A 91 -5.60 -8.43 -21.39
N ALA A 92 -6.41 -9.18 -20.63
CA ALA A 92 -7.86 -9.19 -20.80
C ALA A 92 -8.49 -7.88 -20.28
N LEU A 93 -8.03 -7.39 -19.12
CA LEU A 93 -8.52 -6.12 -18.57
C LEU A 93 -8.25 -4.95 -19.53
N LEU A 94 -7.08 -4.91 -20.19
CA LEU A 94 -6.73 -3.89 -21.18
C LEU A 94 -7.59 -3.97 -22.46
N ALA A 95 -8.01 -5.19 -22.84
CA ALA A 95 -8.93 -5.39 -23.96
C ALA A 95 -10.33 -4.83 -23.63
N HIS A 96 -10.74 -4.89 -22.36
CA HIS A 96 -12.05 -4.44 -21.87
C HIS A 96 -12.07 -3.05 -21.24
N VAL A 97 -10.97 -2.30 -21.23
CA VAL A 97 -10.90 -0.96 -20.61
C VAL A 97 -11.83 0.08 -21.27
N THR A 98 -12.35 -0.21 -22.46
CA THR A 98 -13.36 0.61 -23.17
C THR A 98 -14.74 -0.05 -23.22
N ASP A 99 -14.99 -1.07 -22.39
CA ASP A 99 -16.29 -1.74 -22.33
C ASP A 99 -17.35 -0.81 -21.73
N ALA A 100 -18.32 -0.44 -22.56
CA ALA A 100 -19.35 0.53 -22.23
C ALA A 100 -20.56 -0.05 -21.51
N ARG A 101 -20.61 -1.36 -21.24
CA ARG A 101 -21.70 -1.97 -20.48
C ARG A 101 -21.80 -1.33 -19.09
N GLU A 102 -22.96 -0.80 -18.75
CA GLU A 102 -23.21 -0.23 -17.42
C GLU A 102 -23.21 -1.32 -16.35
N THR A 103 -22.64 -1.00 -15.20
CA THR A 103 -22.78 -1.78 -13.97
C THR A 103 -24.03 -1.35 -13.21
N LYS A 104 -24.27 -1.93 -12.04
CA LYS A 104 -25.31 -1.46 -11.12
C LYS A 104 -24.81 -0.38 -10.15
N SER A 105 -23.54 0.01 -10.22
CA SER A 105 -22.93 0.96 -9.32
C SER A 105 -23.02 2.38 -9.87
N THR A 106 -23.68 3.26 -9.12
CA THR A 106 -23.81 4.68 -9.45
C THR A 106 -23.13 5.52 -8.39
N LEU A 107 -22.21 6.39 -8.81
CA LEU A 107 -21.58 7.39 -7.97
C LEU A 107 -22.44 8.64 -7.95
N ILE A 108 -22.58 9.25 -6.78
CA ILE A 108 -23.32 10.49 -6.57
C ILE A 108 -22.37 11.52 -5.96
N SER A 109 -22.45 12.76 -6.44
CA SER A 109 -21.68 13.87 -5.89
C SER A 109 -22.27 14.38 -4.58
N TYR A 110 -21.45 14.45 -3.53
CA TYR A 110 -21.86 14.95 -2.21
C TYR A 110 -21.40 16.40 -1.95
N GLY A 111 -20.93 17.13 -2.96
CA GLY A 111 -20.78 18.58 -2.95
C GLY A 111 -19.68 19.22 -2.09
N ASN A 112 -18.97 18.50 -1.22
CA ASN A 112 -18.05 19.13 -0.25
C ASN A 112 -16.67 18.45 -0.06
N SER A 113 -16.23 17.56 -0.95
CA SER A 113 -14.92 16.92 -0.79
C SER A 113 -13.81 17.69 -1.53
N ALA A 114 -12.75 18.09 -0.85
CA ALA A 114 -11.61 18.82 -1.43
C ALA A 114 -10.39 17.91 -1.64
N ILE A 115 -10.59 16.66 -2.07
CA ILE A 115 -9.46 15.75 -2.33
C ILE A 115 -8.92 16.01 -3.74
N SER A 116 -7.77 16.65 -3.82
CA SER A 116 -7.00 16.73 -5.07
C SER A 116 -6.43 15.35 -5.38
N MET A 117 -7.03 14.64 -6.34
CA MET A 117 -6.48 13.37 -6.83
C MET A 117 -5.80 13.52 -8.18
N VAL A 118 -4.65 12.86 -8.31
CA VAL A 118 -3.88 12.77 -9.56
C VAL A 118 -4.70 11.96 -10.57
N ARG A 119 -4.95 12.55 -11.75
CA ARG A 119 -5.92 12.06 -12.75
C ARG A 119 -5.47 10.81 -13.52
N TYR A 120 -4.16 10.57 -13.62
CA TYR A 120 -3.57 9.35 -14.16
C TYR A 120 -2.15 9.19 -13.60
N GLN A 121 -1.81 8.01 -13.10
CA GLN A 121 -0.44 7.71 -12.66
C GLN A 121 0.26 6.79 -13.68
N PRO A 122 1.25 7.28 -14.43
CA PRO A 122 1.96 6.47 -15.41
C PRO A 122 2.78 5.36 -14.74
N ARG A 123 3.17 4.35 -15.54
CA ARG A 123 4.03 3.25 -15.07
C ARG A 123 5.34 3.74 -14.44
N TYR A 124 5.99 4.73 -15.07
CA TYR A 124 7.26 5.29 -14.61
C TYR A 124 7.07 6.73 -14.13
N LYS A 125 7.20 6.97 -12.81
CA LYS A 125 7.03 8.30 -12.19
C LYS A 125 8.02 9.34 -12.70
N TRP A 126 9.22 8.89 -13.12
CA TRP A 126 10.33 9.74 -13.55
C TRP A 126 10.31 10.14 -15.03
N LYS A 127 9.43 9.56 -15.84
CA LYS A 127 9.14 10.22 -17.11
C LYS A 127 8.38 11.48 -16.71
N PRO A 128 8.88 12.71 -17.03
CA PRO A 128 8.08 13.90 -16.82
C PRO A 128 6.70 13.55 -17.37
N ILE A 129 5.66 13.68 -16.53
CA ILE A 129 4.27 13.67 -17.00
C ILE A 129 4.35 14.58 -18.19
N VAL A 130 4.32 14.01 -19.40
CA VAL A 130 4.79 14.76 -20.56
C VAL A 130 3.99 16.04 -20.49
N ALA A 131 4.63 17.21 -20.49
CA ALA A 131 3.89 18.47 -20.36
C ALA A 131 2.83 18.62 -21.48
N SER A 132 2.81 17.68 -22.43
CA SER A 132 1.82 17.45 -23.48
C SER A 132 0.83 16.30 -23.27
N LEU A 133 0.80 15.57 -22.15
CA LEU A 133 -0.33 14.70 -21.84
C LEU A 133 -1.52 15.64 -21.63
N PRO A 134 -2.52 15.64 -22.54
CA PRO A 134 -3.70 16.47 -22.37
C PRO A 134 -4.21 16.19 -20.97
N ASP A 135 -4.49 17.23 -20.19
CA ASP A 135 -5.10 17.11 -18.88
C ASP A 135 -6.34 16.19 -19.02
N TYR A 136 -6.17 14.89 -18.73
CA TYR A 136 -7.09 13.81 -19.12
C TYR A 136 -8.45 13.93 -18.42
N GLY A 137 -8.61 14.93 -17.53
CA GLY A 137 -9.87 15.30 -16.91
C GLY A 137 -10.44 16.67 -17.30
N ARG A 138 -9.78 17.48 -18.15
CA ARG A 138 -10.29 18.84 -18.48
C ARG A 138 -11.46 18.82 -19.46
N ARG A 139 -11.61 17.76 -20.26
CA ARG A 139 -12.60 17.71 -21.35
C ARG A 139 -14.01 17.27 -20.94
N SER A 140 -14.21 16.80 -19.72
CA SER A 140 -15.54 16.36 -19.25
C SER A 140 -15.77 16.69 -17.78
N GLU A 141 -15.48 17.93 -17.36
CA GLU A 141 -16.20 18.53 -16.22
C GLU A 141 -17.69 18.69 -16.61
N ARG A 142 -18.38 17.57 -16.75
CA ARG A 142 -19.82 17.54 -16.63
C ARG A 142 -20.09 17.78 -15.16
N SER A 143 -20.82 18.84 -14.86
CA SER A 143 -21.47 18.98 -13.55
C SER A 143 -22.61 17.96 -13.43
N SER A 144 -22.36 16.68 -13.72
CA SER A 144 -23.33 15.63 -13.46
C SER A 144 -23.31 15.36 -11.96
N THR A 145 -24.49 15.33 -11.36
CA THR A 145 -24.65 14.97 -9.95
C THR A 145 -24.45 13.47 -9.74
N SER A 146 -24.46 12.67 -10.81
CA SER A 146 -24.21 11.24 -10.77
C SER A 146 -23.45 10.72 -11.99
N TYR A 147 -22.87 9.52 -11.85
CA TYR A 147 -22.22 8.75 -12.90
C TYR A 147 -22.38 7.26 -12.64
N THR A 148 -22.95 6.52 -13.59
CA THR A 148 -23.03 5.05 -13.55
C THR A 148 -21.73 4.46 -14.07
N LEU A 149 -21.04 3.70 -13.23
CA LEU A 149 -19.78 3.04 -13.60
C LEU A 149 -20.05 2.00 -14.68
N ARG A 150 -19.10 1.85 -15.62
CA ARG A 150 -19.13 0.86 -16.70
C ARG A 150 -18.11 -0.23 -16.47
N VAL A 151 -18.24 -1.39 -17.14
CA VAL A 151 -17.27 -2.49 -17.00
C VAL A 151 -15.83 -2.01 -17.28
N GLY A 152 -15.64 -1.16 -18.28
CA GLY A 152 -14.33 -0.58 -18.59
C GLY A 152 -13.72 0.26 -17.46
N ASP A 153 -14.56 0.93 -16.67
CA ASP A 153 -14.14 1.68 -15.47
C ASP A 153 -13.64 0.75 -14.38
N ILE A 154 -14.30 -0.39 -14.20
CA ILE A 154 -13.88 -1.41 -13.22
C ILE A 154 -12.59 -2.08 -13.69
N CYS A 155 -12.46 -2.41 -14.98
CA CYS A 155 -11.22 -2.91 -15.58
C CYS A 155 -10.05 -1.95 -15.37
N TYR A 156 -10.26 -0.65 -15.56
CA TYR A 156 -9.28 0.39 -15.30
C TYR A 156 -8.82 0.44 -13.84
N SER A 157 -9.76 0.40 -12.90
CA SER A 157 -9.45 0.37 -11.47
C SER A 157 -8.71 -0.90 -11.04
N MET A 158 -9.13 -2.06 -11.55
CA MET A 158 -8.44 -3.33 -11.26
C MET A 158 -7.00 -3.35 -11.80
N ILE A 159 -6.76 -2.80 -13.00
CA ILE A 159 -5.39 -2.63 -13.50
C ILE A 159 -4.58 -1.82 -12.49
N GLY A 160 -5.13 -0.72 -11.97
CA GLY A 160 -4.47 0.12 -10.97
C GLY A 160 -4.11 -0.64 -9.70
N ASN A 161 -5.07 -1.41 -9.16
CA ASN A 161 -4.85 -2.22 -7.97
C ASN A 161 -3.78 -3.29 -8.18
N ILE A 162 -3.74 -3.92 -9.36
CA ILE A 162 -2.70 -4.89 -9.71
C ILE A 162 -1.37 -4.16 -9.81
N VAL A 163 -1.28 -3.09 -10.59
CA VAL A 163 0.01 -2.43 -10.88
C VAL A 163 0.43 -1.38 -9.84
N ASN A 164 -0.18 -1.37 -8.66
CA ASN A 164 0.11 -0.41 -7.60
C ASN A 164 0.00 1.07 -8.05
N ARG A 165 -1.12 1.44 -8.67
CA ARG A 165 -1.40 2.80 -9.18
C ARG A 165 -2.83 3.22 -8.83
N LEU A 166 -3.00 4.51 -8.53
CA LEU A 166 -4.30 5.10 -8.28
C LEU A 166 -5.02 5.38 -9.61
N LEU A 167 -5.63 4.35 -10.18
CA LEU A 167 -6.43 4.45 -11.40
C LEU A 167 -7.91 4.51 -11.05
N VAL A 168 -8.39 5.73 -10.78
CA VAL A 168 -9.75 5.97 -10.30
C VAL A 168 -10.63 6.50 -11.45
N PRO A 169 -11.66 5.75 -11.89
CA PRO A 169 -12.47 6.15 -13.05
C PRO A 169 -13.39 7.33 -12.78
N ALA A 170 -13.72 7.60 -11.51
CA ALA A 170 -14.49 8.76 -11.10
C ALA A 170 -14.32 9.03 -9.61
N PHE A 171 -14.33 10.31 -9.23
CA PHE A 171 -14.17 10.72 -7.85
C PHE A 171 -14.89 12.01 -7.49
N ASN A 172 -15.20 12.15 -6.21
CA ASN A 172 -15.83 13.34 -5.68
C ASN A 172 -14.76 14.37 -5.28
N HIS A 173 -14.77 15.50 -5.98
CA HIS A 173 -14.17 16.74 -5.53
C HIS A 173 -15.29 17.72 -5.14
N LYS A 174 -15.14 19.02 -5.39
CA LYS A 174 -16.24 20.01 -5.37
C LYS A 174 -17.40 19.59 -6.29
N THR A 175 -17.08 18.87 -7.35
CA THR A 175 -18.01 18.22 -8.27
C THR A 175 -17.55 16.78 -8.52
N LEU A 176 -18.44 15.94 -9.06
CA LEU A 176 -18.03 14.63 -9.58
C LEU A 176 -17.11 14.83 -10.78
N VAL A 177 -15.89 14.32 -10.70
CA VAL A 177 -14.93 14.30 -11.80
C VAL A 177 -14.92 12.90 -12.37
N VAL A 178 -15.23 12.76 -13.66
CA VAL A 178 -15.22 11.48 -14.37
C VAL A 178 -13.92 11.38 -15.17
N ALA A 179 -13.06 10.44 -14.77
CA ALA A 179 -11.82 10.05 -15.46
C ALA A 179 -11.98 8.65 -16.08
N SER A 180 -13.12 8.43 -16.75
CA SER A 180 -13.47 7.14 -17.33
C SER A 180 -12.72 6.91 -18.65
N PRO A 181 -12.01 5.78 -18.84
CA PRO A 181 -11.44 5.43 -20.13
C PRO A 181 -12.50 5.07 -21.18
N VAL A 182 -13.75 4.81 -20.78
CA VAL A 182 -14.87 4.65 -21.72
C VAL A 182 -15.27 5.99 -22.34
N GLU A 183 -15.23 7.08 -21.56
CA GLU A 183 -15.54 8.44 -22.06
C GLU A 183 -14.32 9.14 -22.66
N ASN A 184 -13.11 8.72 -22.28
CA ASN A 184 -11.86 9.31 -22.73
C ASN A 184 -10.98 8.28 -23.47
N PRO A 185 -11.07 8.21 -24.81
CA PRO A 185 -10.25 7.31 -25.62
C PRO A 185 -8.74 7.54 -25.45
N ASP A 186 -8.30 8.76 -25.19
CA ASP A 186 -6.88 9.05 -25.02
C ASP A 186 -6.35 8.44 -23.70
N LEU A 187 -7.19 8.40 -22.65
CA LEU A 187 -6.86 7.70 -21.40
C LEU A 187 -6.78 6.18 -21.60
N ALA A 188 -7.74 5.61 -22.34
CA ALA A 188 -7.71 4.19 -22.72
C ALA A 188 -6.45 3.83 -23.54
N ASN A 189 -6.00 4.74 -24.41
CA ASN A 189 -4.78 4.56 -25.18
C ASN A 189 -3.52 4.70 -24.29
N ALA A 190 -3.51 5.63 -23.34
CA ALA A 190 -2.40 5.81 -22.41
C ALA A 190 -2.18 4.58 -21.54
N ILE A 191 -3.25 4.02 -20.95
CA ILE A 191 -3.14 2.82 -20.11
C ILE A 191 -2.71 1.59 -20.92
N ARG A 192 -3.21 1.42 -22.15
CA ARG A 192 -2.74 0.35 -23.04
C ARG A 192 -1.26 0.48 -23.34
N ARG A 193 -0.80 1.67 -23.73
CA ARG A 193 0.61 1.92 -24.04
C ARG A 193 1.52 1.62 -22.85
N ASP A 194 1.13 1.99 -21.65
CA ASP A 194 2.00 1.87 -20.48
C ASP A 194 2.10 0.43 -19.94
N TRP A 195 1.10 -0.43 -20.21
CA TRP A 195 0.98 -1.75 -19.59
C TRP A 195 0.80 -2.94 -20.55
N SER A 196 0.66 -2.75 -21.87
CA SER A 196 0.41 -3.84 -22.82
C SER A 196 1.60 -4.78 -23.03
N ASP A 197 2.81 -4.30 -22.77
CA ASP A 197 4.07 -5.03 -22.98
C ASP A 197 4.64 -5.63 -21.67
N LEU A 198 3.85 -5.58 -20.59
CA LEU A 198 4.30 -6.02 -19.27
C LEU A 198 4.48 -7.53 -19.22
N THR A 199 5.73 -7.99 -19.20
CA THR A 199 6.03 -9.39 -18.93
C THR A 199 5.95 -9.70 -17.44
N GLU A 200 5.86 -10.98 -17.08
CA GLU A 200 5.87 -11.41 -15.67
C GLU A 200 7.15 -10.98 -14.94
N GLU A 201 8.31 -11.06 -15.62
CA GLU A 201 9.59 -10.66 -15.06
C GLU A 201 9.68 -9.14 -14.90
N ASP A 202 9.22 -8.37 -15.90
CA ASP A 202 9.19 -6.90 -15.82
C ASP A 202 8.29 -6.42 -14.67
N TYR A 203 7.15 -7.09 -14.48
CA TYR A 203 6.22 -6.76 -13.41
C TYR A 203 6.78 -7.09 -12.04
N ARG A 204 7.43 -8.25 -11.89
CA ARG A 204 8.14 -8.62 -10.66
C ARG A 204 9.21 -7.58 -10.31
N GLN A 205 10.06 -7.21 -11.27
CA GLN A 205 11.11 -6.21 -11.05
C GLN A 205 10.51 -4.84 -10.73
N TYR A 206 9.45 -4.45 -11.43
CA TYR A 206 8.73 -3.21 -11.17
C TYR A 206 8.22 -3.12 -9.72
N LEU A 207 7.62 -4.18 -9.16
CA LEU A 207 7.20 -4.18 -7.76
C LEU A 207 8.39 -4.04 -6.79
N ILE A 208 9.51 -4.70 -7.08
CA ILE A 208 10.74 -4.57 -6.29
C ILE A 208 11.26 -3.14 -6.32
N ASP A 209 11.26 -2.51 -7.50
CA ASP A 209 11.69 -1.13 -7.67
C ASP A 209 10.76 -0.16 -6.93
N GLU A 210 9.44 -0.39 -6.98
CA GLU A 210 8.45 0.42 -6.24
C GLU A 210 8.65 0.33 -4.72
N ILE A 211 8.98 -0.86 -4.20
CA ILE A 211 9.29 -1.07 -2.78
C ILE A 211 10.55 -0.29 -2.37
N TYR A 212 11.55 -0.22 -3.25
CA TYR A 212 12.80 0.47 -2.96
C TYR A 212 12.73 1.98 -3.15
N ALA A 213 11.91 2.45 -4.09
CA ALA A 213 11.83 3.86 -4.45
C ALA A 213 10.86 4.66 -3.55
N ASN A 214 9.87 4.00 -2.94
CA ASN A 214 8.86 4.68 -2.12
C ASN A 214 8.91 4.14 -0.68
N PRO A 215 9.18 4.98 0.33
CA PRO A 215 9.21 4.55 1.73
C PRO A 215 7.83 4.60 2.45
N ASP A 216 6.76 4.99 1.76
CA ASP A 216 5.42 5.23 2.36
C ASP A 216 4.41 4.12 2.07
N ASP A 217 3.10 4.40 2.21
CA ASP A 217 1.99 3.46 1.95
C ASP A 217 2.05 2.74 0.59
N TRP A 218 2.67 3.36 -0.40
CA TRP A 218 2.91 2.73 -1.70
C TRP A 218 3.86 1.53 -1.61
N GLN A 219 4.83 1.58 -0.69
CA GLN A 219 5.72 0.46 -0.35
C GLN A 219 4.92 -0.73 0.15
N ALA A 220 3.99 -0.47 1.08
CA ALA A 220 3.14 -1.48 1.70
C ALA A 220 2.38 -2.29 0.66
N GLN A 221 1.76 -1.59 -0.27
CA GLN A 221 0.94 -2.19 -1.31
C GLN A 221 1.80 -2.93 -2.33
N ALA A 222 2.91 -2.35 -2.77
CA ALA A 222 3.85 -3.06 -3.65
C ALA A 222 4.36 -4.34 -2.99
N PHE A 223 4.68 -4.29 -1.69
CA PHE A 223 5.13 -5.44 -0.93
C PHE A 223 4.03 -6.51 -0.75
N SER A 224 2.78 -6.09 -0.52
CA SER A 224 1.61 -6.97 -0.45
C SER A 224 1.36 -7.70 -1.78
N LEU A 225 1.45 -6.97 -2.90
CA LEU A 225 1.34 -7.53 -4.25
C LEU A 225 2.48 -8.50 -4.54
N LEU A 226 3.73 -8.13 -4.19
CA LEU A 226 4.90 -9.00 -4.36
C LEU A 226 4.75 -10.27 -3.52
N THR A 227 4.26 -10.18 -2.28
CA THR A 227 3.99 -11.33 -1.41
C THR A 227 2.92 -12.24 -2.01
N SER A 228 1.88 -11.65 -2.60
CA SER A 228 0.75 -12.39 -3.16
C SER A 228 1.12 -13.14 -4.45
N TYR A 229 1.92 -12.53 -5.33
CA TYR A 229 2.24 -13.07 -6.65
C TYR A 229 3.61 -13.76 -6.74
N TYR A 230 4.60 -13.30 -5.95
CA TYR A 230 6.00 -13.72 -6.00
C TYR A 230 6.59 -13.90 -4.59
N PRO A 231 6.04 -14.80 -3.75
CA PRO A 231 6.41 -14.90 -2.34
C PRO A 231 7.91 -15.13 -2.10
N GLN A 232 8.60 -15.87 -2.98
CA GLN A 232 10.05 -16.10 -2.83
C GLN A 232 10.87 -14.82 -3.02
N ASP A 233 10.43 -13.91 -3.90
CA ASP A 233 11.12 -12.63 -4.09
C ASP A 233 10.73 -11.63 -3.00
N ALA A 234 9.49 -11.69 -2.51
CA ALA A 234 9.08 -10.96 -1.30
C ALA A 234 9.93 -11.33 -0.08
N GLU A 235 10.28 -12.60 0.11
CA GLU A 235 11.19 -13.04 1.18
C GLU A 235 12.58 -12.43 1.04
N LYS A 236 13.16 -12.41 -0.17
CA LYS A 236 14.48 -11.80 -0.40
C LYS A 236 14.46 -10.29 -0.13
N VAL A 237 13.41 -9.60 -0.60
CA VAL A 237 13.21 -8.17 -0.38
C VAL A 237 13.01 -7.88 1.12
N ALA A 238 12.18 -8.67 1.81
CA ALA A 238 11.98 -8.58 3.26
C ALA A 238 13.30 -8.63 4.03
N ILE A 239 14.11 -9.66 3.77
CA ILE A 239 15.40 -9.85 4.44
C ILE A 239 16.31 -8.65 4.19
N LYS A 240 16.33 -8.11 2.96
CA LYS A 240 17.12 -6.94 2.63
C LYS A 240 16.64 -5.70 3.38
N LEU A 241 15.33 -5.44 3.42
CA LEU A 241 14.74 -4.31 4.14
C LEU A 241 14.97 -4.41 5.65
N LEU A 242 14.74 -5.59 6.23
CA LEU A 242 14.92 -5.89 7.66
C LEU A 242 16.38 -5.87 8.10
N ASN A 243 17.33 -6.04 7.18
CA ASN A 243 18.77 -5.95 7.51
C ASN A 243 19.32 -4.52 7.44
N ARG A 244 18.50 -3.53 7.09
CA ARG A 244 18.94 -2.14 7.14
C ARG A 244 19.29 -1.74 8.58
N PRO A 245 20.38 -0.97 8.78
CA PRO A 245 20.68 -0.35 10.04
C PRO A 245 19.56 0.65 10.43
N LEU A 246 19.38 0.83 11.74
CA LEU A 246 18.47 1.84 12.27
C LEU A 246 19.16 3.21 12.31
N PHE A 247 18.40 4.26 12.06
CA PHE A 247 18.83 5.65 12.29
C PHE A 247 17.72 6.45 12.99
N ASP A 248 18.07 7.62 13.50
CA ASP A 248 17.15 8.52 14.17
C ASP A 248 16.44 9.40 13.13
N ASP A 249 15.30 8.91 12.63
CA ASP A 249 14.49 9.58 11.62
C ASP A 249 13.87 10.88 12.15
N SER A 250 13.50 10.92 13.43
CA SER A 250 13.00 12.12 14.09
C SER A 250 14.06 13.22 14.14
N ALA A 251 15.28 12.89 14.57
CA ALA A 251 16.39 13.85 14.57
C ALA A 251 16.77 14.32 13.15
N ALA A 252 16.65 13.46 12.14
CA ALA A 252 16.88 13.84 10.76
C ALA A 252 15.80 14.80 10.22
N SER A 253 14.52 14.53 10.52
CA SER A 253 13.41 15.44 10.20
C SER A 253 13.55 16.78 10.91
N ASP A 254 13.81 16.79 12.22
CA ASP A 254 14.07 18.01 12.99
C ASP A 254 15.24 18.82 12.40
N TYR A 255 16.30 18.12 11.98
CA TYR A 255 17.43 18.76 11.32
C TYR A 255 17.03 19.45 10.01
N LEU A 256 16.24 18.77 9.17
CA LEU A 256 15.74 19.35 7.92
C LEU A 256 14.85 20.56 8.22
N ASP A 257 13.84 20.43 9.08
CA ASP A 257 12.89 21.50 9.37
C ASP A 257 13.56 22.74 9.99
N ILE A 258 14.47 22.53 10.95
CA ILE A 258 15.08 23.63 11.71
C ILE A 258 16.26 24.25 10.95
N HIS A 259 17.08 23.46 10.27
CA HIS A 259 18.35 23.95 9.70
C HIS A 259 18.32 24.18 8.20
N LEU A 260 17.57 23.37 7.43
CA LEU A 260 17.51 23.55 5.98
C LEU A 260 16.85 24.88 5.62
N MET A 261 15.74 25.19 6.30
CA MET A 261 14.93 26.39 6.01
C MET A 261 15.50 27.67 6.63
N ALA A 262 16.51 27.56 7.50
CA ALA A 262 17.08 28.71 8.20
C ALA A 262 18.05 29.55 7.35
N SER A 263 18.55 29.03 6.23
CA SER A 263 19.50 29.73 5.37
C SER A 263 19.52 29.14 3.96
N ASP A 264 19.88 29.95 2.97
CA ASP A 264 20.13 29.52 1.60
C ASP A 264 21.64 29.51 1.24
N ASP A 265 22.52 29.66 2.24
CA ASP A 265 23.98 29.68 2.08
C ASP A 265 24.58 28.25 2.10
N PRO A 266 25.22 27.81 1.00
CA PRO A 266 25.96 26.54 0.95
C PRO A 266 27.01 26.36 2.05
N SER A 267 27.67 27.43 2.50
CA SER A 267 28.70 27.34 3.53
C SER A 267 28.11 26.98 4.89
N TRP A 268 26.95 27.56 5.21
CA TRP A 268 26.16 27.24 6.40
C TRP A 268 25.69 25.78 6.38
N TRP A 269 25.11 25.33 5.26
CA TRP A 269 24.67 23.94 5.11
C TRP A 269 25.81 22.94 5.31
N ARG A 270 27.01 23.21 4.77
CA ARG A 270 28.18 22.35 5.00
C ARG A 270 28.56 22.26 6.48
N SER A 271 28.56 23.39 7.19
CA SER A 271 28.83 23.40 8.62
C SER A 271 27.79 22.58 9.38
N LYS A 272 26.50 22.73 9.03
CA LYS A 272 25.40 22.04 9.71
C LYS A 272 25.34 20.55 9.40
N ASN A 273 25.63 20.12 8.17
CA ASN A 273 25.75 18.71 7.84
C ASN A 273 26.91 18.06 8.61
N LEU A 274 28.04 18.76 8.75
CA LEU A 274 29.17 18.25 9.53
C LEU A 274 28.83 18.12 11.01
N ASP A 275 28.11 19.08 11.59
CA ASP A 275 27.63 19.01 12.96
C ASP A 275 26.63 17.85 13.14
N PHE A 276 25.71 17.67 12.20
CA PHE A 276 24.74 16.58 12.17
C PHE A 276 25.44 15.22 12.07
N GLN A 277 26.39 15.07 11.14
CA GLN A 277 27.19 13.86 10.96
C GLN A 277 27.99 13.51 12.22
N ARG A 278 28.57 14.51 12.91
CA ARG A 278 29.30 14.27 14.18
C ARG A 278 28.38 13.77 15.28
N ARG A 279 27.13 14.25 15.32
CA ARG A 279 26.17 13.93 16.37
C ARG A 279 25.44 12.61 16.13
N TYR A 280 25.04 12.34 14.89
CA TYR A 280 24.16 11.21 14.52
C TYR A 280 24.82 10.18 13.60
N GLY A 281 26.05 10.46 13.14
CA GLY A 281 26.84 9.57 12.29
C GLY A 281 26.63 9.79 10.78
N ALA A 282 27.56 9.25 9.99
CA ALA A 282 27.51 9.30 8.52
C ALA A 282 26.30 8.59 7.91
N LEU A 283 25.75 7.60 8.62
CA LEU A 283 24.55 6.90 8.19
C LEU A 283 23.31 7.82 8.23
N ALA A 284 23.15 8.63 9.28
CA ALA A 284 22.04 9.57 9.35
C ALA A 284 22.16 10.64 8.25
N GLU A 285 23.37 11.15 8.00
CA GLU A 285 23.60 12.13 6.93
C GLU A 285 23.23 11.56 5.55
N SER A 286 23.55 10.30 5.28
CA SER A 286 23.23 9.66 3.99
C SER A 286 21.72 9.44 3.77
N MET A 287 20.90 9.58 4.82
CA MET A 287 19.44 9.52 4.73
C MET A 287 18.80 10.86 4.37
N LEU A 288 19.50 11.99 4.55
CA LEU A 288 18.94 13.33 4.28
C LEU A 288 18.38 13.49 2.85
N PRO A 289 19.05 12.99 1.78
CA PRO A 289 18.50 13.10 0.43
C PRO A 289 17.18 12.36 0.23
N TYR A 290 17.03 11.20 0.88
CA TYR A 290 15.84 10.36 0.77
C TYR A 290 14.63 11.00 1.48
N LEU A 291 14.86 11.57 2.65
CA LEU A 291 13.82 12.28 3.40
C LEU A 291 13.32 13.50 2.63
N LEU A 292 14.24 14.27 2.03
CA LEU A 292 13.87 15.45 1.23
C LEU A 292 13.06 15.11 -0.03
N THR A 293 13.26 13.93 -0.60
CA THR A 293 12.48 13.50 -1.78
C THR A 293 11.12 12.91 -1.44
N ARG A 294 10.87 12.61 -0.17
CA ARG A 294 9.63 11.97 0.27
C ARG A 294 8.47 12.96 0.31
N ASP A 295 8.73 14.16 0.83
CA ASP A 295 7.71 15.16 1.11
C ASP A 295 7.54 16.19 -0.03
N SER A 296 8.11 15.90 -1.20
CA SER A 296 8.35 16.89 -2.25
C SER A 296 7.09 17.26 -3.05
N ASP A 297 6.33 18.22 -2.54
CA ASP A 297 5.99 19.37 -3.38
C ASP A 297 7.30 20.17 -3.56
N GLU A 298 8.19 19.71 -4.46
CA GLU A 298 9.58 20.21 -4.61
C GLU A 298 9.67 21.73 -4.40
N THR A 299 10.03 22.14 -3.19
CA THR A 299 10.24 23.56 -2.96
C THR A 299 11.56 23.94 -3.62
N TYR A 300 11.65 25.18 -4.11
CA TYR A 300 12.88 25.71 -4.73
C TYR A 300 14.14 25.47 -3.86
N TYR A 301 13.97 25.45 -2.53
CA TYR A 301 15.04 25.28 -1.54
C TYR A 301 15.56 23.84 -1.45
N GLU A 302 14.68 22.83 -1.46
CA GLU A 302 15.06 21.40 -1.44
C GLU A 302 15.96 21.05 -2.64
N GLY A 303 15.55 21.47 -3.84
CA GLY A 303 16.32 21.21 -5.05
C GLY A 303 17.70 21.89 -5.04
N LYS A 304 17.81 23.11 -4.48
CA LYS A 304 19.10 23.82 -4.36
C LYS A 304 20.02 23.09 -3.37
N TYR A 305 19.50 22.67 -2.22
CA TYR A 305 20.27 21.95 -1.21
C TYR A 305 20.75 20.59 -1.73
N LEU A 306 19.87 19.78 -2.30
CA LEU A 306 20.22 18.47 -2.85
C LEU A 306 21.35 18.57 -3.88
N ARG A 307 21.25 19.49 -4.84
CA ARG A 307 22.30 19.72 -5.84
C ARG A 307 23.63 20.20 -5.25
N THR A 308 23.58 20.90 -4.12
CA THR A 308 24.78 21.49 -3.49
C THR A 308 25.49 20.51 -2.57
N MET A 309 24.72 19.81 -1.73
CA MET A 309 25.23 18.93 -0.68
C MET A 309 25.37 17.49 -1.15
N PHE A 310 24.55 17.06 -2.12
CA PHE A 310 24.49 15.71 -2.65
C PHE A 310 24.47 15.71 -4.18
N PRO A 311 25.49 16.26 -4.87
CA PRO A 311 25.47 16.46 -6.32
C PRO A 311 25.35 15.16 -7.14
N ASN A 312 25.66 14.01 -6.53
CA ASN A 312 25.57 12.69 -7.16
C ASN A 312 24.27 11.96 -6.83
N PHE A 313 23.40 12.53 -5.99
CA PHE A 313 22.12 11.94 -5.66
C PHE A 313 21.13 12.21 -6.80
N ASN A 314 20.60 11.14 -7.37
CA ASN A 314 19.56 11.20 -8.37
C ASN A 314 18.29 10.57 -7.79
N PRO A 315 17.24 11.35 -7.47
CA PRO A 315 16.01 10.81 -6.89
C PRO A 315 15.34 9.76 -7.80
N LEU A 316 15.52 9.88 -9.11
CA LEU A 316 14.92 8.96 -10.10
C LEU A 316 15.69 7.65 -10.24
N ALA A 317 16.91 7.60 -9.73
CA ALA A 317 17.74 6.40 -9.66
C ALA A 317 18.08 6.02 -8.21
N ALA A 318 17.42 6.67 -7.24
CA ALA A 318 17.62 6.40 -5.83
C ALA A 318 17.04 5.01 -5.57
N GLY A 319 17.92 4.02 -5.44
CA GLY A 319 17.53 2.70 -4.98
C GLY A 319 17.12 2.73 -3.51
N MET A 320 17.00 1.55 -2.90
CA MET A 320 16.62 1.40 -1.49
C MET A 320 17.44 2.31 -0.56
N PRO A 321 16.81 3.05 0.38
CA PRO A 321 17.52 3.84 1.37
C PRO A 321 18.49 2.96 2.19
N PRO A 322 19.68 3.48 2.56
CA PRO A 322 20.70 2.69 3.25
C PRO A 322 20.36 2.37 4.70
N ALA A 323 19.41 3.07 5.32
CA ALA A 323 18.93 2.86 6.68
C ALA A 323 17.40 2.93 6.74
N ALA A 324 16.83 2.69 7.92
CA ALA A 324 15.41 2.85 8.19
C ALA A 324 15.19 3.40 9.61
N GLY A 325 14.14 4.20 9.79
CA GLY A 325 13.69 4.60 11.13
C GLY A 325 13.02 3.43 11.85
N PRO A 326 12.89 3.45 13.19
CA PRO A 326 12.17 2.39 13.91
C PRO A 326 10.69 2.29 13.51
N GLY A 327 10.04 3.42 13.18
CA GLY A 327 8.66 3.45 12.68
C GLY A 327 8.50 2.71 11.34
N GLU A 328 9.33 3.05 10.36
CA GLU A 328 9.39 2.35 9.05
C GLU A 328 9.66 0.85 9.24
N MET A 329 10.57 0.49 10.15
CA MET A 329 10.89 -0.90 10.42
C MET A 329 9.72 -1.67 11.07
N SER A 330 8.93 -1.02 11.92
CA SER A 330 7.72 -1.61 12.53
C SER A 330 6.69 -1.97 11.47
N THR A 331 6.51 -1.06 10.52
CA THR A 331 5.68 -1.25 9.34
C THR A 331 6.15 -2.42 8.49
N ILE A 332 7.45 -2.53 8.20
CA ILE A 332 8.02 -3.68 7.47
C ILE A 332 7.78 -5.01 8.21
N VAL A 333 8.02 -5.04 9.53
CA VAL A 333 7.78 -6.25 10.36
C VAL A 333 6.32 -6.70 10.26
N THR A 334 5.38 -5.75 10.23
CA THR A 334 3.95 -6.02 10.07
C THR A 334 3.65 -6.64 8.71
N TYR A 335 4.25 -6.14 7.62
CA TYR A 335 4.01 -6.67 6.27
C TYR A 335 4.56 -8.08 6.06
N VAL A 336 5.67 -8.41 6.71
CA VAL A 336 6.26 -9.74 6.58
C VAL A 336 5.57 -10.78 7.47
N ALA A 337 4.60 -10.40 8.31
CA ALA A 337 3.96 -11.28 9.30
C ALA A 337 3.41 -12.59 8.70
N ASN A 338 2.92 -12.55 7.45
CA ASN A 338 2.35 -13.72 6.78
C ASN A 338 3.38 -14.58 6.02
N LEU A 339 4.62 -14.11 5.86
CA LEU A 339 5.68 -14.88 5.21
C LEU A 339 6.22 -15.96 6.18
N LYS A 340 6.31 -17.20 5.71
CA LYS A 340 6.65 -18.38 6.53
C LYS A 340 8.10 -18.85 6.32
N ALA A 341 9.03 -17.90 6.24
CA ALA A 341 10.46 -18.19 6.15
C ALA A 341 11.15 -18.01 7.51
N ARG A 342 12.05 -18.93 7.86
CA ARG A 342 12.83 -18.89 9.11
C ARG A 342 13.82 -17.74 9.10
N GLU A 343 14.39 -17.45 7.94
CA GLU A 343 15.34 -16.36 7.71
C GLU A 343 14.71 -15.00 8.01
N ILE A 344 13.39 -14.85 7.80
CA ILE A 344 12.65 -13.65 8.20
C ILE A 344 12.52 -13.58 9.72
N ASP A 345 12.28 -14.70 10.39
CA ASP A 345 12.23 -14.73 11.87
C ASP A 345 13.57 -14.31 12.48
N ASP A 346 14.68 -14.82 11.93
CA ASP A 346 16.03 -14.43 12.34
C ASP A 346 16.29 -12.93 12.08
N ALA A 347 15.84 -12.41 10.93
CA ALA A 347 15.95 -10.99 10.60
C ALA A 347 15.11 -10.10 11.52
N VAL A 348 13.87 -10.48 11.84
CA VAL A 348 12.99 -9.76 12.76
C VAL A 348 13.55 -9.77 14.19
N GLN A 349 14.10 -10.89 14.66
CA GLN A 349 14.77 -10.91 15.97
C GLN A 349 16.01 -10.01 15.99
N SER A 350 16.76 -9.98 14.89
CA SER A 350 17.92 -9.09 14.74
C SER A 350 17.49 -7.61 14.78
N VAL A 351 16.37 -7.26 14.13
CA VAL A 351 15.76 -5.92 14.21
C VAL A 351 15.42 -5.54 15.64
N PHE A 352 14.72 -6.41 16.38
CA PHE A 352 14.36 -6.15 17.77
C PHE A 352 15.60 -5.86 18.65
N ARG A 353 16.64 -6.68 18.54
CA ARG A 353 17.89 -6.48 19.29
C ARG A 353 18.59 -5.17 18.92
N ARG A 354 18.61 -4.82 17.62
CA ARG A 354 19.15 -3.52 17.17
C ARG A 354 18.33 -2.36 17.69
N ALA A 355 17.01 -2.48 17.75
CA ALA A 355 16.14 -1.44 18.29
C ALA A 355 16.39 -1.18 19.78
N ILE A 356 16.58 -2.24 20.59
CA ILE A 356 16.97 -2.10 22.00
C ILE A 356 18.34 -1.43 22.13
N ALA A 357 19.33 -1.88 21.36
CA ALA A 357 20.67 -1.28 21.38
C ALA A 357 20.62 0.20 20.98
N PHE A 358 19.81 0.53 19.97
CA PHE A 358 19.58 1.88 19.48
C PHE A 358 18.95 2.77 20.55
N ARG A 359 17.90 2.29 21.25
CA ARG A 359 17.29 2.98 22.40
C ARG A 359 18.30 3.23 23.52
N ASN A 360 19.08 2.21 23.89
CA ASN A 360 20.06 2.30 24.98
C ASN A 360 21.22 3.27 24.67
N ALA A 361 21.45 3.61 23.41
CA ALA A 361 22.45 4.59 23.01
C ALA A 361 22.03 6.05 23.31
N GLY A 362 20.85 6.28 23.89
CA GLY A 362 20.44 7.59 24.40
C GLY A 362 19.77 8.49 23.38
N SER A 363 18.95 7.92 22.49
CA SER A 363 18.14 8.69 21.56
C SER A 363 16.95 9.39 22.26
N VAL A 364 16.43 10.44 21.63
CA VAL A 364 15.41 11.39 22.11
C VAL A 364 14.09 10.68 22.45
N ASP A 365 13.25 11.27 23.30
CA ASP A 365 11.97 10.68 23.75
C ASP A 365 11.07 10.17 22.62
N GLN A 366 10.99 10.87 21.47
CA GLN A 366 10.18 10.44 20.33
C GLN A 366 10.64 9.10 19.72
N VAL A 367 11.95 8.85 19.72
CA VAL A 367 12.50 7.57 19.26
C VAL A 367 12.11 6.42 20.19
N GLN A 368 11.88 6.69 21.47
CA GLN A 368 11.46 5.66 22.41
C GLN A 368 10.08 5.10 22.04
N SER A 369 9.12 5.96 21.68
CA SER A 369 7.79 5.53 21.22
C SER A 369 7.90 4.64 19.97
N ASN A 370 8.70 5.04 18.99
CA ASN A 370 8.86 4.27 17.76
C ASN A 370 9.57 2.91 17.99
N VAL A 371 10.51 2.85 18.93
CA VAL A 371 11.16 1.58 19.34
C VAL A 371 10.18 0.67 20.07
N ASP A 372 9.31 1.24 20.90
CA ASP A 372 8.25 0.53 21.60
C ASP A 372 7.25 -0.09 20.61
N ASP A 373 6.79 0.65 19.62
CA ASP A 373 5.94 0.13 18.52
C ASP A 373 6.64 -0.97 17.72
N LEU A 374 7.91 -0.79 17.40
CA LEU A 374 8.71 -1.80 16.71
C LEU A 374 8.85 -3.08 17.54
N ALA A 375 9.06 -2.98 18.85
CA ALA A 375 9.12 -4.14 19.73
C ALA A 375 7.77 -4.89 19.79
N LEU A 376 6.65 -4.16 19.79
CA LEU A 376 5.31 -4.72 19.74
C LEU A 376 5.02 -5.43 18.41
N ALA A 377 5.46 -4.87 17.28
CA ALA A 377 5.37 -5.53 15.97
C ALA A 377 6.21 -6.82 15.93
N CYS A 378 7.45 -6.76 16.43
CA CYS A 378 8.36 -7.91 16.49
C CYS A 378 7.77 -9.06 17.32
N VAL A 379 7.24 -8.78 18.52
CA VAL A 379 6.66 -9.84 19.37
C VAL A 379 5.42 -10.47 18.72
N GLY A 380 4.65 -9.69 17.95
CA GLY A 380 3.51 -10.18 17.18
C GLY A 380 3.85 -11.36 16.28
N ARG A 381 5.05 -11.33 15.68
CA ARG A 381 5.58 -12.41 14.85
C ARG A 381 6.35 -13.47 15.63
N MET A 382 7.09 -13.07 16.67
CA MET A 382 8.09 -13.90 17.33
C MET A 382 7.59 -14.69 18.54
N ALA A 383 6.39 -14.39 19.06
CA ALA A 383 5.82 -15.09 20.22
C ALA A 383 5.75 -16.61 20.00
N GLY A 384 6.33 -17.37 20.95
CA GLY A 384 6.40 -18.83 20.91
C GLY A 384 7.49 -19.40 20.00
N LYS A 385 8.35 -18.56 19.42
CA LYS A 385 9.46 -18.98 18.53
C LYS A 385 10.83 -19.08 19.24
N GLY A 386 10.83 -19.18 20.58
CA GLY A 386 12.06 -19.40 21.37
C GLY A 386 12.78 -18.13 21.83
N HIS A 387 12.20 -16.95 21.62
CA HIS A 387 12.75 -15.66 22.03
C HIS A 387 11.92 -14.95 23.13
N ASP A 388 10.86 -15.59 23.64
CA ASP A 388 9.88 -15.00 24.56
C ASP A 388 10.54 -14.32 25.77
N GLN A 389 11.61 -14.89 26.32
CA GLN A 389 12.30 -14.33 27.48
C GLN A 389 12.94 -12.96 27.20
N GLU A 390 13.50 -12.73 26.01
CA GLU A 390 14.06 -11.42 25.64
C GLU A 390 12.97 -10.34 25.59
N TYR A 391 11.82 -10.67 25.00
CA TYR A 391 10.65 -9.77 24.95
C TYR A 391 10.06 -9.52 26.33
N ARG A 392 9.93 -10.56 27.17
CA ARG A 392 9.48 -10.43 28.57
C ARG A 392 10.34 -9.44 29.34
N THR A 393 11.66 -9.60 29.30
CA THR A 393 12.59 -8.71 29.99
C THR A 393 12.48 -7.27 29.51
N TYR A 394 12.32 -7.05 28.19
CA TYR A 394 12.10 -5.73 27.64
C TYR A 394 10.78 -5.12 28.15
N PHE A 395 9.66 -5.84 28.04
CA PHE A 395 8.34 -5.35 28.44
C PHE A 395 8.23 -5.10 29.95
N GLU A 396 8.76 -5.97 30.80
CA GLU A 396 8.82 -5.73 32.25
C GLU A 396 9.63 -4.48 32.61
N THR A 397 10.67 -4.18 31.83
CA THR A 397 11.46 -2.95 32.01
C THR A 397 10.66 -1.74 31.56
N ARG A 398 10.02 -1.77 30.39
CA ARG A 398 9.16 -0.67 29.91
C ARG A 398 7.98 -0.40 30.83
N ILE A 399 7.30 -1.44 31.33
CA ILE A 399 6.19 -1.30 32.29
C ILE A 399 6.65 -0.53 33.54
N ARG A 400 7.84 -0.85 34.08
CA ARG A 400 8.39 -0.13 35.23
C ARG A 400 8.72 1.33 34.92
N GLU A 401 9.25 1.61 33.73
CA GLU A 401 9.62 2.96 33.31
C GLU A 401 8.39 3.84 33.01
N LEU A 402 7.35 3.27 32.42
CA LEU A 402 6.10 3.97 32.06
C LEU A 402 5.15 4.14 33.26
N GLY A 403 5.32 3.36 34.33
CA GLY A 403 4.57 3.50 35.57
C GLY A 403 3.06 3.29 35.38
N THR A 404 2.26 4.35 35.53
CA THR A 404 0.80 4.30 35.35
C THR A 404 0.33 4.89 34.02
N SER A 405 1.23 5.09 33.06
CA SER A 405 0.88 5.59 31.72
C SER A 405 -0.10 4.64 31.02
N PRO A 406 -1.11 5.14 30.28
CA PRO A 406 -1.95 4.30 29.42
C PRO A 406 -1.16 3.45 28.41
N GLU A 407 0.03 3.90 28.02
CA GLU A 407 0.96 3.21 27.11
C GLU A 407 1.49 1.88 27.68
N VAL A 408 1.27 1.60 28.96
CA VAL A 408 1.63 0.33 29.61
C VAL A 408 0.78 -0.85 29.08
N LYS A 409 -0.46 -0.59 28.68
CA LYS A 409 -1.46 -1.63 28.38
C LYS A 409 -1.05 -2.62 27.26
N PRO A 410 -0.49 -2.17 26.11
CA PRO A 410 -0.02 -3.10 25.08
C PRO A 410 1.05 -4.07 25.60
N PHE A 411 1.97 -3.60 26.45
CA PHE A 411 3.03 -4.42 27.05
C PHE A 411 2.49 -5.45 28.04
N GLU A 412 1.57 -5.05 28.92
CA GLU A 412 0.91 -5.97 29.85
C GLU A 412 0.14 -7.06 29.10
N SER A 413 -0.57 -6.67 28.02
CA SER A 413 -1.31 -7.59 27.17
C SER A 413 -0.39 -8.65 26.59
N TRP A 414 0.76 -8.28 26.02
CA TRP A 414 1.72 -9.23 25.49
C TRP A 414 2.41 -10.06 26.57
N LEU A 415 2.77 -9.47 27.71
CA LEU A 415 3.42 -10.19 28.82
C LEU A 415 2.56 -11.36 29.34
N SER A 416 1.23 -11.18 29.31
CA SER A 416 0.26 -12.23 29.66
C SER A 416 0.18 -13.38 28.65
N ARG A 417 0.56 -13.13 27.38
CA ARG A 417 0.49 -14.09 26.26
C ARG A 417 1.80 -14.84 26.02
N LEU A 418 2.93 -14.24 26.33
CA LEU A 418 4.24 -14.87 26.17
C LEU A 418 4.31 -16.13 27.05
N LYS A 419 4.94 -17.20 26.58
CA LYS A 419 5.10 -18.40 27.41
C LYS A 419 6.18 -18.14 28.47
N ARG A 420 6.09 -18.86 29.60
CA ARG A 420 7.17 -18.88 30.59
C ARG A 420 8.28 -19.80 30.15
#